data_AF-D4M3F6-F1
#
_entry.id   AF-D4M3F6-F1
#
_cell.length_a   1.000
_cell.length_b   1.000
_cell.length_c   1.000
_cell.angle_alpha   90.00
_cell.angle_beta   90.00
_cell.angle_gamma   90.00
#
_symmetry.space_group_name_H-M   'P 1'
#
loop_
_entity.id
_entity.type
_entity.pdbx_description
1 polymer ?
#
loop_
_entity_poly.entity_id
_entity_poly.type
_entity_poly.pdbx_seq_one_letter_code
_entity_poly.pdbx_strand_id
1 'polypeptide(L)'
;MQWIKIPTLDYHFCENHSVDNVIGYYYALAQKEEIPFDARVDLPKELSVDEMDLCLILSNLLENALEASRKTTAAQQQISLEIYQHSASILLIRVENNFDGTIKEKNHLFHSTKRKGLGIGTQSVRRMAEKNDGSCNFTYEDGVFTAKVMLRADL
;
A
#
# COMPACT_ATOMS: atom_id res chain seq x y z
N MET A 1 10.61 -24.27 25.24
CA MET A 1 10.54 -23.44 24.02
C MET A 1 9.08 -23.36 23.60
N GLN A 2 8.43 -22.25 23.95
CA GLN A 2 7.03 -22.02 23.62
C GLN A 2 7.00 -21.46 22.19
N TRP A 3 6.54 -22.26 21.25
CA TRP A 3 6.30 -21.83 19.88
C TRP A 3 5.26 -20.71 19.93
N ILE A 4 5.64 -19.51 19.51
CA ILE A 4 4.70 -18.40 19.31
C ILE A 4 3.78 -18.85 18.17
N LYS A 5 2.58 -19.30 18.51
CA LYS A 5 1.49 -19.41 17.55
C LYS A 5 1.24 -17.98 17.06
N ILE A 6 1.67 -17.68 15.85
CA ILE A 6 1.18 -16.51 15.12
C ILE A 6 -0.34 -16.71 15.06
N PRO A 7 -1.15 -15.80 15.64
CA PRO A 7 -2.60 -15.88 15.50
C PRO A 7 -2.90 -16.01 14.01
N THR A 8 -3.66 -17.03 13.62
CA THR A 8 -4.21 -17.05 12.26
C THR A 8 -5.09 -15.81 12.17
N LEU A 9 -4.65 -14.84 11.37
CA LEU A 9 -5.46 -13.70 11.01
C LEU A 9 -6.57 -14.26 10.12
N ASP A 10 -7.76 -14.48 10.66
CA ASP A 10 -8.92 -14.92 9.87
C ASP A 10 -9.56 -13.71 9.16
N TYR A 11 -8.75 -12.98 8.37
CA TYR A 11 -9.24 -11.92 7.49
C TYR A 11 -9.06 -12.38 6.05
N HIS A 12 -10.11 -12.27 5.25
CA HIS A 12 -10.11 -12.61 3.83
C HIS A 12 -10.56 -11.40 3.03
N PHE A 13 -9.62 -10.80 2.31
CA PHE A 13 -9.81 -9.63 1.46
C PHE A 13 -9.90 -10.00 -0.02
N CYS A 14 -9.19 -11.04 -0.46
CA CYS A 14 -9.25 -11.51 -1.85
C CYS A 14 -8.82 -12.96 -2.03
N GLU A 15 -9.08 -13.51 -3.21
CA GLU A 15 -8.77 -14.92 -3.53
C GLU A 15 -7.28 -15.18 -3.79
N ASN A 16 -6.50 -14.15 -4.11
CA ASN A 16 -5.05 -14.29 -4.27
C ASN A 16 -4.37 -14.31 -2.90
N HIS A 17 -3.88 -15.48 -2.49
CA HIS A 17 -3.35 -15.71 -1.15
C HIS A 17 -2.15 -14.81 -0.80
N SER A 18 -1.26 -14.50 -1.74
CA SER A 18 -0.09 -13.66 -1.47
C SER A 18 -0.49 -12.22 -1.19
N VAL A 19 -1.38 -11.66 -2.01
CA VAL A 19 -1.94 -10.32 -1.81
C VAL A 19 -2.77 -10.25 -0.53
N ASP A 20 -3.61 -11.26 -0.31
CA ASP A 20 -4.45 -11.38 0.89
C ASP A 20 -3.62 -11.35 2.17
N ASN A 21 -2.52 -12.10 2.23
CA ASN A 21 -1.62 -12.10 3.37
C ASN A 21 -0.94 -10.76 3.62
N VAL A 22 -0.53 -10.05 2.55
CA VAL A 22 0.07 -8.71 2.70
C VAL A 22 -0.95 -7.74 3.29
N ILE A 23 -2.18 -7.72 2.77
CA ILE A 23 -3.25 -6.85 3.27
C ILE A 23 -3.58 -7.22 4.72
N GLY A 24 -3.78 -8.51 5.01
CA GLY A 24 -4.06 -9.01 6.34
C GLY A 24 -3.00 -8.60 7.35
N TYR A 25 -1.71 -8.75 7.00
CA TYR A 25 -0.61 -8.33 7.86
C TYR A 25 -0.71 -6.86 8.27
N TYR A 26 -0.87 -5.93 7.32
CA TYR A 26 -0.96 -4.50 7.62
C TYR A 26 -2.29 -4.13 8.30
N TYR A 27 -3.38 -4.83 7.95
CA TYR A 27 -4.67 -4.67 8.62
C TYR A 27 -4.57 -5.01 10.11
N ALA A 28 -3.96 -6.15 10.48
CA ALA A 28 -3.78 -6.49 11.88
C ALA A 28 -2.87 -5.52 12.65
N LEU A 29 -1.84 -4.97 12.00
CA LEU A 29 -1.03 -3.91 12.60
C LEU A 29 -1.86 -2.65 12.86
N ALA A 30 -2.68 -2.23 11.89
CA ALA A 30 -3.57 -1.09 12.05
C ALA A 30 -4.60 -1.33 13.17
N GLN A 31 -5.22 -2.51 13.23
CA GLN A 31 -6.16 -2.89 14.28
C GLN A 31 -5.52 -2.85 15.68
N LYS A 32 -4.28 -3.34 15.82
CA LYS A 32 -3.55 -3.31 17.09
C LYS A 32 -3.29 -1.88 17.58
N GLU A 33 -3.18 -0.93 16.66
CA GLU A 33 -2.93 0.49 16.93
C GLU A 33 -4.21 1.33 16.88
N GLU A 34 -5.38 0.69 16.77
CA GLU A 34 -6.70 1.34 16.68
C GLU A 34 -6.83 2.32 15.50
N ILE A 35 -6.07 2.07 14.43
CA ILE A 35 -6.09 2.86 13.20
C ILE A 35 -7.21 2.34 12.28
N PRO A 36 -8.17 3.18 11.88
CA PRO A 36 -9.18 2.80 10.89
C PRO A 36 -8.57 2.39 9.55
N PHE A 37 -8.99 1.24 9.02
CA PHE A 37 -8.52 0.69 7.75
C PHE A 37 -9.73 0.19 6.94
N ASP A 38 -10.03 0.87 5.83
CA ASP A 38 -11.00 0.38 4.82
C ASP A 38 -10.25 -0.30 3.67
N ALA A 39 -10.73 -1.46 3.24
CA ALA A 39 -10.12 -2.25 2.16
C ALA A 39 -11.19 -2.75 1.19
N ARG A 40 -11.06 -2.35 -0.08
CA ARG A 40 -11.92 -2.82 -1.17
C ARG A 40 -11.05 -3.47 -2.22
N VAL A 41 -11.10 -4.80 -2.29
CA VAL A 41 -10.20 -5.58 -3.12
C VAL A 41 -11.04 -6.52 -3.97
N ASP A 42 -10.95 -6.34 -5.28
CA ASP A 42 -11.57 -7.20 -6.28
C ASP A 42 -10.48 -7.79 -7.16
N LEU A 43 -9.96 -8.93 -6.72
CA LEU A 43 -8.89 -9.66 -7.38
C LEU A 43 -9.24 -11.14 -7.54
N PRO A 44 -9.03 -11.72 -8.73
CA PRO A 44 -9.09 -13.16 -8.91
C PRO A 44 -7.91 -13.85 -8.19
N LYS A 45 -8.01 -15.17 -8.03
CA LYS A 45 -6.93 -16.00 -7.48
C LYS A 45 -5.64 -15.89 -8.30
N GLU A 46 -5.77 -15.98 -9.62
CA GLU A 46 -4.65 -15.91 -10.57
C GLU A 46 -4.58 -14.50 -11.14
N LEU A 47 -3.44 -13.84 -10.99
CA LEU A 47 -3.24 -12.47 -11.43
C LEU A 47 -2.59 -12.43 -12.81
N SER A 48 -2.96 -11.42 -13.59
CA SER A 48 -2.32 -11.14 -14.88
C SER A 48 -0.97 -10.42 -14.73
N VAL A 49 -0.70 -9.83 -13.56
CA VAL A 49 0.55 -9.13 -13.24
C VAL A 49 1.45 -10.00 -12.36
N ASP A 50 2.74 -9.66 -12.29
CA ASP A 50 3.68 -10.35 -11.41
C ASP A 50 3.26 -10.18 -9.93
N GLU A 51 2.95 -11.30 -9.29
CA GLU A 51 2.45 -11.34 -7.91
C GLU A 51 3.47 -10.77 -6.91
N MET A 52 4.76 -11.00 -7.15
CA MET A 52 5.82 -10.53 -6.26
C MET A 52 5.96 -9.00 -6.34
N ASP A 53 5.90 -8.44 -7.54
CA ASP A 53 5.91 -7.00 -7.73
C ASP A 53 4.69 -6.33 -7.09
N LEU A 54 3.49 -6.92 -7.23
CA LEU A 54 2.29 -6.43 -6.55
C LEU A 54 2.44 -6.46 -5.02
N CYS A 55 2.91 -7.57 -4.45
CA CYS A 55 3.15 -7.69 -3.01
C CYS A 55 4.16 -6.64 -2.51
N LEU A 56 5.22 -6.38 -3.27
CA LEU A 56 6.21 -5.35 -2.93
C LEU A 56 5.63 -3.94 -3.01
N ILE A 57 4.81 -3.64 -4.02
CA ILE A 57 4.10 -2.37 -4.15
C ILE A 57 3.19 -2.18 -2.92
N LEU A 58 2.35 -3.15 -2.61
CA LEU A 58 1.41 -3.08 -1.50
C LEU A 58 2.14 -2.91 -0.16
N SER A 59 3.21 -3.67 0.07
CA SER A 59 3.99 -3.57 1.30
C SER A 59 4.58 -2.17 1.49
N ASN A 60 5.15 -1.59 0.43
CA ASN A 60 5.69 -0.23 0.50
C ASN A 60 4.61 0.84 0.73
N LEU A 61 3.45 0.71 0.10
CA LEU A 61 2.36 1.68 0.24
C LEU A 61 1.67 1.59 1.60
N LEU A 62 1.35 0.38 2.06
CA LEU A 62 0.68 0.15 3.34
C LEU A 62 1.61 0.44 4.52
N GLU A 63 2.91 0.16 4.39
CA GLU A 63 3.86 0.60 5.42
C GLU A 63 3.85 2.12 5.53
N ASN A 64 3.97 2.85 4.42
CA ASN A 64 3.91 4.32 4.43
C ASN A 64 2.62 4.85 5.07
N ALA A 65 1.47 4.24 4.74
CA ALA A 65 0.17 4.62 5.29
C ALA A 65 0.11 4.42 6.83
N LEU A 66 0.61 3.28 7.31
CA LEU A 66 0.71 2.99 8.74
C LEU A 66 1.65 3.97 9.46
N GLU A 67 2.77 4.32 8.85
CA GLU A 67 3.72 5.26 9.43
C GLU A 67 3.20 6.69 9.56
N ALA A 68 2.51 7.16 8.52
CA ALA A 68 1.91 8.47 8.52
C ALA A 68 0.76 8.54 9.53
N SER A 69 -0.03 7.46 9.65
CA SER A 69 -1.07 7.33 10.66
C SER A 69 -0.51 7.43 12.08
N ARG A 70 0.63 6.77 12.38
CA ARG A 70 1.31 6.86 13.69
C ARG A 70 1.75 8.28 14.09
N LYS A 71 1.89 9.19 13.13
CA LYS A 71 2.25 10.60 13.36
C LYS A 71 1.05 11.54 13.35
N THR A 72 -0.09 11.04 12.91
CA THR A 72 -1.34 11.77 12.80
C THR A 72 -2.13 11.63 14.10
N THR A 73 -2.94 12.63 14.44
CA THR A 73 -3.81 12.55 15.62
C THR A 73 -4.84 11.44 15.44
N ALA A 74 -5.21 10.73 16.52
CA ALA A 74 -6.12 9.59 16.45
C ALA A 74 -7.45 9.91 15.75
N ALA A 75 -8.00 11.12 15.98
CA ALA A 75 -9.24 11.58 15.36
C ALA A 75 -9.14 11.78 13.83
N GLN A 76 -7.94 11.86 13.28
CA GLN A 76 -7.68 12.05 11.86
C GLN A 76 -7.07 10.82 11.21
N GLN A 77 -6.74 9.76 11.95
CA GLN A 77 -6.17 8.54 11.37
C GLN A 77 -7.19 7.86 10.46
N GLN A 78 -6.75 7.50 9.26
CA GLN A 78 -7.51 6.73 8.29
C GLN A 78 -6.53 6.13 7.29
N ILE A 79 -6.72 4.85 6.96
CA ILE A 79 -6.10 4.17 5.84
C ILE A 79 -7.22 3.65 4.93
N SER A 80 -7.08 3.87 3.62
CA SER A 80 -7.98 3.32 2.61
C SER A 80 -7.17 2.61 1.54
N LEU A 81 -7.55 1.37 1.22
CA LEU A 81 -7.01 0.57 0.13
C LEU A 81 -8.12 0.23 -0.85
N GLU A 82 -7.87 0.51 -2.13
CA GLU A 82 -8.72 0.08 -3.24
C GLU A 82 -7.85 -0.62 -4.29
N ILE A 83 -8.22 -1.84 -4.66
CA ILE A 83 -7.56 -2.60 -5.72
C ILE A 83 -8.64 -3.24 -6.59
N TYR A 84 -8.57 -3.05 -7.89
CA TYR A 84 -9.48 -3.71 -8.83
C TYR A 84 -8.86 -3.88 -10.20
N GLN A 85 -9.33 -4.91 -10.91
CA GLN A 85 -8.98 -5.16 -12.29
C GLN A 85 -9.86 -4.30 -13.22
N HIS A 86 -9.28 -3.28 -13.85
CA HIS A 86 -10.00 -2.38 -14.75
C HIS A 86 -10.25 -3.01 -16.12
N SER A 87 -9.33 -3.85 -16.58
CA SER A 87 -9.46 -4.66 -17.80
C SER A 87 -8.60 -5.91 -17.69
N ALA A 88 -8.68 -6.82 -18.68
CA ALA A 88 -7.88 -8.04 -18.70
C ALA A 88 -6.38 -7.80 -18.48
N SER A 89 -5.87 -6.63 -18.88
CA SER A 89 -4.45 -6.28 -18.77
C SER A 89 -4.13 -5.09 -17.89
N ILE A 90 -5.11 -4.49 -17.20
CA ILE A 90 -4.88 -3.30 -16.36
C ILE A 90 -5.36 -3.56 -14.95
N LEU A 91 -4.44 -3.44 -13.99
CA LEU A 91 -4.71 -3.44 -12.57
C LEU A 91 -4.52 -2.04 -11.99
N LEU A 92 -5.49 -1.57 -11.21
CA LEU A 92 -5.43 -0.28 -10.54
C LEU A 92 -5.38 -0.46 -9.03
N ILE A 93 -4.49 0.30 -8.40
CA ILE A 93 -4.25 0.29 -6.95
C ILE A 93 -4.32 1.74 -6.48
N ARG A 94 -5.07 1.99 -5.41
CA ARG A 94 -5.12 3.27 -4.72
C ARG A 94 -4.95 3.04 -3.23
N VAL A 95 -3.98 3.73 -2.64
CA VAL A 95 -3.76 3.77 -1.20
C VAL A 95 -3.84 5.21 -0.74
N GLU A 96 -4.67 5.47 0.26
CA GLU A 96 -4.80 6.78 0.88
C GLU A 96 -4.57 6.69 2.38
N ASN A 97 -3.96 7.73 2.92
CA ASN A 97 -3.88 7.93 4.36
C ASN A 97 -3.87 9.42 4.67
N ASN A 98 -4.41 9.77 5.84
CA ASN A 98 -4.20 11.11 6.37
C ASN A 98 -2.77 11.24 6.89
N PHE A 99 -2.23 12.45 6.87
CA PHE A 99 -0.88 12.75 7.36
C PHE A 99 -0.84 14.08 8.12
N ASP A 100 0.22 14.30 8.89
CA ASP A 100 0.40 15.45 9.78
C ASP A 100 0.73 16.78 9.07
N GLY A 101 0.55 16.85 7.75
CA GLY A 101 0.92 18.02 6.93
C GLY A 101 2.41 18.07 6.54
N THR A 102 3.26 17.19 7.07
CA THR A 102 4.71 17.20 6.78
C THR A 102 5.07 16.28 5.61
N ILE A 103 5.19 16.83 4.41
CA ILE A 103 5.82 16.15 3.26
C ILE A 103 7.26 16.63 3.10
N LYS A 104 8.19 15.67 3.07
CA LYS A 104 9.58 15.93 2.68
C LYS A 104 9.75 15.53 1.22
N GLU A 105 9.56 16.47 0.30
CA GLU A 105 9.79 16.26 -1.13
C GLU A 105 10.88 17.22 -1.63
N LYS A 106 11.73 16.73 -2.53
CA LYS A 106 12.66 17.56 -3.31
C LYS A 106 12.72 17.03 -4.73
N ASN A 107 12.50 17.90 -5.72
CA ASN A 107 12.54 17.55 -7.15
C ASN A 107 11.66 16.33 -7.51
N HIS A 108 10.42 16.26 -7.02
CA HIS A 108 9.50 15.13 -7.28
C HIS A 108 9.95 13.77 -6.72
N LEU A 109 10.91 13.81 -5.79
CA LEU A 109 11.36 12.67 -5.02
C LEU A 109 11.02 12.89 -3.55
N PHE A 110 10.16 12.01 -3.03
CA PHE A 110 9.93 11.92 -1.60
C PHE A 110 11.22 11.52 -0.91
N HIS A 111 11.53 12.19 0.18
CA HIS A 111 12.61 11.87 1.09
C HIS A 111 12.06 11.06 2.25
N SER A 112 12.89 10.15 2.76
CA SER A 112 12.46 9.31 3.87
C SER A 112 12.28 10.16 5.12
N THR A 113 11.17 9.93 5.82
CA THR A 113 10.99 10.46 7.18
C THR A 113 11.68 9.59 8.24
N LYS A 114 12.16 8.38 7.88
CA LYS A 114 12.83 7.42 8.80
C LYS A 114 14.34 7.63 8.90
N ARG A 115 14.97 7.99 7.78
CA ARG A 115 16.42 8.02 7.62
C ARG A 115 16.82 9.19 6.74
N LYS A 116 18.08 9.65 6.87
CA LYS A 116 18.63 10.62 5.92
C LYS A 116 18.68 9.98 4.53
N GLY A 117 18.13 10.66 3.53
CA GLY A 117 18.15 10.22 2.14
C GLY A 117 16.76 10.12 1.52
N LEU A 118 16.70 9.41 0.39
CA LEU A 118 15.50 9.28 -0.42
C LEU A 118 14.48 8.34 0.23
N GLY A 119 13.20 8.58 -0.06
CA GLY A 119 12.06 7.74 0.28
C GLY A 119 12.11 6.48 -0.58
N ILE A 120 12.86 5.49 -0.12
CA ILE A 120 13.09 4.24 -0.86
C ILE A 120 11.77 3.55 -1.23
N GLY A 121 10.72 3.68 -0.40
CA GLY A 121 9.43 3.05 -0.66
C GLY A 121 8.73 3.56 -1.91
N THR A 122 8.55 4.87 -2.07
CA THR A 122 7.88 5.44 -3.27
C THR A 122 8.72 5.27 -4.53
N GLN A 123 10.05 5.28 -4.41
CA GLN A 123 10.94 4.94 -5.53
C GLN A 123 10.85 3.46 -5.93
N SER A 124 10.74 2.57 -4.95
CA SER A 124 10.49 1.16 -5.19
C SER A 124 9.20 1.02 -5.98
N VAL A 125 8.09 1.55 -5.46
CA VAL A 125 6.77 1.51 -6.13
C VAL A 125 6.85 2.02 -7.57
N ARG A 126 7.52 3.15 -7.82
CA ARG A 126 7.70 3.69 -9.17
C ARG A 126 8.44 2.71 -10.08
N ARG A 127 9.57 2.16 -9.63
CA ARG A 127 10.36 1.20 -10.41
C ARG A 127 9.58 -0.08 -10.72
N MET A 128 8.82 -0.62 -9.77
CA MET A 128 7.99 -1.80 -10.01
C MET A 128 6.84 -1.49 -10.98
N ALA A 129 6.22 -0.32 -10.87
CA ALA A 129 5.18 0.10 -11.82
C ALA A 129 5.74 0.23 -13.24
N GLU A 130 6.90 0.88 -13.40
CA GLU A 130 7.59 1.02 -14.69
C GLU A 130 8.04 -0.35 -15.26
N LYS A 131 8.48 -1.29 -14.40
CA LYS A 131 8.83 -2.67 -14.81
C LYS A 131 7.63 -3.41 -15.41
N ASN A 132 6.42 -3.11 -14.95
CA ASN A 132 5.15 -3.72 -15.41
C ASN A 132 4.44 -2.84 -16.45
N ASP A 133 5.19 -2.07 -17.26
CA ASP A 133 4.66 -1.15 -18.29
C ASP A 133 3.49 -0.25 -17.83
N GLY A 134 3.56 0.09 -16.55
CA GLY A 134 2.58 0.82 -15.78
C GLY A 134 3.06 2.21 -15.42
N SER A 135 2.39 2.82 -14.45
CA SER A 135 2.77 4.13 -13.92
C SER A 135 2.29 4.31 -12.49
N CYS A 136 2.87 5.29 -11.79
CA CYS A 136 2.39 5.68 -10.48
C CYS A 136 2.31 7.21 -10.36
N ASN A 137 1.36 7.68 -9.56
CA ASN A 137 1.24 9.07 -9.16
C ASN A 137 1.09 9.16 -7.64
N PHE A 138 1.71 10.17 -7.04
CA PHE A 138 1.62 10.46 -5.62
C PHE A 138 1.18 11.91 -5.44
N THR A 139 0.08 12.14 -4.73
CA THR A 139 -0.45 13.48 -4.44
C THR A 139 -0.63 13.67 -2.95
N TYR A 140 -0.61 14.92 -2.51
CA TYR A 140 -0.83 15.29 -1.11
C TYR A 140 -1.61 16.60 -1.05
N GLU A 141 -2.91 16.50 -0.82
CA GLU A 141 -3.82 17.64 -0.82
C GLU A 141 -4.76 17.51 0.38
N ASP A 142 -5.10 18.64 1.00
CA ASP A 142 -6.06 18.71 2.12
C ASP A 142 -5.79 17.72 3.28
N GLY A 143 -4.51 17.44 3.56
CA GLY A 143 -4.10 16.54 4.64
C GLY A 143 -4.20 15.04 4.30
N VAL A 144 -4.47 14.71 3.04
CA VAL A 144 -4.54 13.33 2.54
C VAL A 144 -3.37 13.06 1.59
N PHE A 145 -2.59 12.02 1.88
CA PHE A 145 -1.62 11.47 0.95
C PHE A 145 -2.30 10.38 0.12
N THR A 146 -2.13 10.42 -1.20
CA THR A 146 -2.73 9.47 -2.13
C THR A 146 -1.66 8.88 -3.04
N ALA A 147 -1.54 7.56 -3.06
CA ALA A 147 -0.77 6.82 -4.04
C ALA A 147 -1.71 6.12 -5.02
N LYS A 148 -1.54 6.37 -6.31
CA LYS A 148 -2.24 5.66 -7.39
C LYS A 148 -1.21 4.92 -8.22
N VAL A 149 -1.41 3.63 -8.42
CA VAL A 149 -0.53 2.78 -9.22
C VAL A 149 -1.36 2.05 -10.26
N MET A 150 -0.88 2.06 -11.50
CA MET A 150 -1.39 1.28 -12.60
C MET A 150 -0.32 0.25 -12.96
N LEU A 151 -0.69 -1.02 -13.02
CA LEU A 151 0.15 -2.08 -13.57
C LEU A 151 -0.48 -2.62 -14.84
N ARG A 152 0.36 -2.95 -15.82
CA ARG A 152 -0.05 -3.61 -17.04
C ARG A 152 0.43 -5.06 -17.02
N ALA A 153 -0.45 -5.97 -17.38
CA ALA A 153 -0.09 -7.35 -17.63
C ALA A 153 0.37 -7.55 -19.07
N ASP A 154 1.34 -8.43 -19.25
CA ASP A 154 1.65 -9.01 -20.55
C ASP A 154 0.51 -9.98 -20.92
N LEU A 155 -0.14 -9.75 -22.07
CA LEU A 155 -1.20 -10.61 -22.61
C LEU A 155 -0.62 -11.73 -23.49
#